data_AF-A0A3E0VUG3-F1
#
_entry.id   AF-A0A3E0VUG3-F1
#
_cell.length_a   1.000
_cell.length_b   1.000
_cell.length_c   1.000
_cell.angle_alpha   90.00
_cell.angle_beta   90.00
_cell.angle_gamma   90.00
#
_symmetry.space_group_name_H-M   'P 1'
#
loop_
_entity.id
_entity.type
_entity.pdbx_description
1 polymer ?
#
loop_
_entity_poly.entity_id
_entity_poly.type
_entity_poly.pdbx_seq_one_letter_code
_entity_poly.pdbx_strand_id
1 'polypeptide(L)'
;MTSVIKHSLRAVAGSFGSYHPAGWHPKLSLTLLGPSSPGRELVWTVARPDGSPWFEHRVPAPVLDDREHTTVELERWQEGGDLDEAGTVEFTLRLVSVFDGADELLHDGRLTVLALPGEHRYAVDNARAPGLGLVALDTADEPDAPRLGVRMFVAGDVEVWRLEAHCLLDGVRLGTGSVETADTATANDGQIMGQTIAITFDGVRGWNNLSASGWGGDWHLLDQHDGRYRVMLVSGSAGSRSAVAGEIGFEVRNGRIVAPGRVEPDVGFGVAIVVGEGASAGDGAGDSAGECYGDAAVECYGDAVTASATASIDDAYACRVEPGRRAAGVGAEGASAEGASAQGAMVLDDETEARLGAFVDRAERLLQTWEVELAAPPPYDFGQMLAAEAVGRERAGCDELAAAVSGVDDSHRVLLAGETIELGDLRKRIAALFPAAEARISSSTEAEADELAPFRALLAGGKLAVFDDHPADSFVYTTTDRHIIETPEELAAAEYWFFEGPLDVPSSARVEGIEITGSIQGWRVLGWHFDTSGAVLDEFETQGLGPGAPKSAFRPPA
;
A
#
# COMPACT_ATOMS: atom_id res chain seq x y z
N MET A 1 22.65 1.09 13.36
CA MET A 1 23.65 0.86 12.29
C MET A 1 22.91 0.86 10.96
N THR A 2 23.46 1.46 9.92
CA THR A 2 22.81 1.47 8.59
C THR A 2 22.61 0.05 8.10
N SER A 3 21.49 -0.23 7.42
CA SER A 3 21.21 -1.55 6.85
C SER A 3 20.48 -1.44 5.51
N VAL A 4 20.48 -2.53 4.74
CA VAL A 4 19.70 -2.65 3.50
C VAL A 4 18.42 -3.41 3.79
N ILE A 5 17.27 -2.89 3.37
CA ILE A 5 16.01 -3.65 3.36
C ILE A 5 16.09 -4.68 2.24
N LYS A 6 16.37 -5.94 2.59
CA LYS A 6 16.76 -6.95 1.59
C LYS A 6 15.61 -7.29 0.64
N HIS A 7 14.38 -7.39 1.15
CA HIS A 7 13.24 -7.64 0.27
C HIS A 7 12.98 -6.47 -0.71
N SER A 8 13.52 -5.26 -0.49
CA SER A 8 13.44 -4.13 -1.43
C SER A 8 14.58 -4.09 -2.45
N LEU A 9 15.67 -4.85 -2.25
CA LEU A 9 16.76 -4.96 -3.22
C LEU A 9 16.25 -5.56 -4.55
N ARG A 10 16.50 -4.85 -5.64
CA ARG A 10 16.16 -5.19 -7.03
C ARG A 10 17.40 -5.11 -7.89
N ALA A 11 17.55 -6.08 -8.78
CA ALA A 11 18.59 -6.07 -9.79
C ALA A 11 17.98 -6.28 -11.18
N VAL A 12 18.46 -5.50 -12.15
CA VAL A 12 18.07 -5.64 -13.57
C VAL A 12 19.29 -5.60 -14.46
N ALA A 13 19.16 -6.20 -15.64
CA ALA A 13 20.19 -6.11 -16.67
C ALA A 13 19.96 -4.79 -17.42
N GLY A 14 20.91 -3.87 -17.31
CA GLY A 14 20.95 -2.60 -18.02
C GLY A 14 21.76 -2.66 -19.31
N SER A 15 21.68 -1.59 -20.10
CA SER A 15 22.49 -1.43 -21.29
C SER A 15 22.71 0.03 -21.70
N PHE A 16 23.84 0.32 -22.36
CA PHE A 16 24.15 1.65 -22.89
C PHE A 16 23.78 1.78 -24.37
N GLY A 17 22.95 2.79 -24.68
CA GLY A 17 22.74 3.29 -26.04
C GLY A 17 21.86 2.43 -26.96
N SER A 18 20.59 2.81 -27.11
CA SER A 18 19.65 2.37 -28.16
C SER A 18 19.31 0.86 -28.25
N TYR A 19 18.27 0.54 -29.02
CA TYR A 19 17.45 -0.69 -29.05
C TYR A 19 18.15 -2.06 -29.18
N HIS A 20 19.48 -2.13 -29.34
CA HIS A 20 20.24 -3.39 -29.44
C HIS A 20 21.63 -3.26 -28.80
N PRO A 21 21.74 -3.40 -27.48
CA PRO A 21 23.02 -3.36 -26.81
C PRO A 21 23.85 -4.62 -27.11
N ALA A 22 25.15 -4.48 -27.31
CA ALA A 22 26.07 -5.59 -27.56
C ALA A 22 26.39 -6.41 -26.28
N GLY A 23 25.77 -6.08 -25.14
CA GLY A 23 26.02 -6.70 -23.85
C GLY A 23 25.07 -6.19 -22.78
N TRP A 24 25.41 -6.45 -21.53
CA TRP A 24 24.67 -6.00 -20.35
C TRP A 24 25.60 -5.54 -19.23
N HIS A 25 25.06 -4.72 -18.33
CA HIS A 25 25.65 -4.41 -17.03
C HIS A 25 24.58 -4.47 -15.94
N PRO A 26 24.92 -4.74 -14.68
CA PRO A 26 23.92 -4.74 -13.61
C PRO A 26 23.46 -3.30 -13.31
N LYS A 27 22.18 -3.16 -12.99
CA LYS A 27 21.63 -2.01 -12.25
C LYS A 27 21.01 -2.52 -10.96
N LEU A 28 21.16 -1.77 -9.87
CA LEU A 28 20.69 -2.15 -8.55
C LEU A 28 19.83 -1.03 -7.97
N SER A 29 18.63 -1.34 -7.48
CA SER A 29 17.79 -0.43 -6.70
C SER A 29 17.59 -1.04 -5.31
N LEU A 30 17.81 -0.28 -4.25
CA LEU A 30 17.77 -0.78 -2.88
C LEU A 30 17.32 0.30 -1.91
N THR A 31 16.71 -0.09 -0.78
CA THR A 31 16.37 0.85 0.28
C THR A 31 17.38 0.75 1.41
N LEU A 32 18.01 1.88 1.74
CA LEU A 32 18.83 2.03 2.95
C LEU A 32 17.94 2.45 4.12
N LEU A 33 18.16 1.84 5.27
CA LEU A 33 17.60 2.23 6.56
C LEU A 33 18.73 2.77 7.43
N GLY A 34 18.52 3.95 8.03
CA GLY A 34 19.50 4.63 8.87
C GLY A 34 19.80 3.90 10.20
N PRO A 35 20.66 4.49 11.04
CA PRO A 35 21.31 5.80 10.87
C PRO A 35 22.49 5.75 9.89
N SER A 36 22.73 6.83 9.14
CA SER A 36 23.90 7.05 8.29
C SER A 36 24.44 8.47 8.49
N SER A 37 25.72 8.59 8.87
CA SER A 37 26.34 9.88 9.19
C SER A 37 26.87 10.63 7.96
N PRO A 38 27.02 11.97 8.03
CA PRO A 38 27.59 12.77 6.94
C PRO A 38 28.99 12.32 6.51
N GLY A 39 29.28 12.42 5.22
CA GLY A 39 30.61 12.13 4.66
C GLY A 39 30.90 10.65 4.42
N ARG A 40 29.91 9.78 4.54
CA ARG A 40 29.98 8.37 4.13
C ARG A 40 29.73 8.21 2.63
N GLU A 41 30.34 7.20 2.03
CA GLU A 41 30.14 6.79 0.64
C GLU A 41 29.57 5.37 0.63
N LEU A 42 28.53 5.15 -0.19
CA LEU A 42 28.08 3.81 -0.53
C LEU A 42 28.96 3.30 -1.68
N VAL A 43 29.67 2.21 -1.42
CA VAL A 43 30.57 1.54 -2.35
C VAL A 43 29.92 0.26 -2.83
N TRP A 44 29.71 0.18 -4.14
CA TRP A 44 29.24 -1.01 -4.83
C TRP A 44 30.35 -1.60 -5.68
N THR A 45 30.81 -2.79 -5.32
CA THR A 45 31.85 -3.50 -6.05
C THR A 45 31.21 -4.71 -6.73
N VAL A 46 31.54 -4.94 -8.00
CA VAL A 46 31.06 -6.07 -8.78
C VAL A 46 32.23 -6.82 -9.39
N ALA A 47 32.19 -8.15 -9.31
CA ALA A 47 33.13 -9.06 -9.94
C ALA A 47 32.58 -9.62 -11.26
N ARG A 48 33.46 -9.98 -12.17
CA ARG A 48 33.14 -10.76 -13.38
C ARG A 48 32.79 -12.20 -12.98
N PRO A 49 32.20 -13.00 -13.89
CA PRO A 49 31.92 -14.41 -13.63
C PRO A 49 33.14 -15.27 -13.27
N ASP A 50 34.35 -14.85 -13.66
CA ASP A 50 35.61 -15.49 -13.29
C ASP A 50 36.16 -15.05 -11.92
N GLY A 51 35.44 -14.18 -11.19
CA GLY A 51 35.82 -13.61 -9.90
C GLY A 51 36.80 -12.43 -9.97
N SER A 52 37.26 -12.04 -11.16
CA SER A 52 38.10 -10.84 -11.29
C SER A 52 37.28 -9.55 -11.10
N PRO A 53 37.86 -8.45 -10.57
CA PRO A 53 37.14 -7.20 -10.40
C PRO A 53 36.60 -6.66 -11.71
N TRP A 54 35.31 -6.38 -11.77
CA TRP A 54 34.68 -5.75 -12.93
C TRP A 54 34.67 -4.22 -12.79
N PHE A 55 34.06 -3.72 -11.71
CA PHE A 55 34.06 -2.29 -11.39
C PHE A 55 33.82 -2.03 -9.90
N GLU A 56 34.16 -0.81 -9.49
CA GLU A 56 33.77 -0.22 -8.22
C GLU A 56 33.05 1.09 -8.51
N HIS A 57 31.84 1.23 -7.99
CA HIS A 57 31.04 2.45 -8.07
C HIS A 57 30.89 3.05 -6.67
N ARG A 58 31.14 4.35 -6.55
CA ARG A 58 31.02 5.08 -5.29
C ARG A 58 30.03 6.21 -5.46
N VAL A 59 29.07 6.29 -4.56
CA VAL A 59 28.13 7.40 -4.48
C VAL A 59 28.10 7.97 -3.07
N PRO A 60 27.85 9.28 -2.89
CA PRO A 60 27.60 9.84 -1.57
C PRO A 60 26.46 9.08 -0.89
N ALA A 61 26.68 8.61 0.34
CA ALA A 61 25.61 8.00 1.11
C ALA A 61 24.69 9.10 1.66
N PRO A 62 23.37 8.87 1.65
CA PRO A 62 22.41 9.79 2.28
C PRO A 62 22.69 9.87 3.78
N VAL A 63 22.45 11.05 4.37
CA VAL A 63 22.41 11.22 5.82
C VAL A 63 21.03 10.79 6.28
N LEU A 64 20.97 9.83 7.20
CA LEU A 64 19.72 9.23 7.67
C LEU A 64 19.75 9.14 9.19
N ASP A 65 18.64 9.45 9.84
CA ASP A 65 18.42 9.14 11.26
C ASP A 65 17.96 7.66 11.47
N ASP A 66 17.83 7.22 12.73
CA ASP A 66 17.60 5.81 13.12
C ASP A 66 16.35 5.13 12.52
N ARG A 67 15.42 5.90 11.94
CA ARG A 67 14.18 5.40 11.29
C ARG A 67 13.96 5.95 9.89
N GLU A 68 14.85 6.82 9.43
CA GLU A 68 14.77 7.34 8.08
C GLU A 68 15.26 6.29 7.09
N HIS A 69 14.62 6.27 5.94
CA HIS A 69 14.98 5.38 4.85
C HIS A 69 15.01 6.15 3.55
N THR A 70 15.75 5.64 2.58
CA THR A 70 15.73 6.18 1.22
C THR A 70 16.12 5.12 0.20
N THR A 71 15.56 5.22 -0.99
CA THR A 71 15.89 4.35 -2.11
C THR A 71 17.09 4.93 -2.86
N VAL A 72 18.08 4.07 -3.09
CA VAL A 72 19.29 4.40 -3.84
C VAL A 72 19.32 3.54 -5.08
N GLU A 73 19.46 4.20 -6.23
CA GLU A 73 19.66 3.56 -7.52
C GLU A 73 21.14 3.61 -7.89
N LEU A 74 21.70 2.44 -8.18
CA LEU A 74 23.09 2.26 -8.55
C LEU A 74 23.15 1.72 -9.97
N GLU A 75 23.79 2.49 -10.83
CA GLU A 75 24.05 2.14 -12.22
C GLU A 75 25.50 2.49 -12.54
N ARG A 76 26.14 1.65 -13.34
CA ARG A 76 27.49 1.91 -13.81
C ARG A 76 27.43 2.91 -14.96
N TRP A 77 27.88 4.15 -14.80
CA TRP A 77 27.81 5.22 -15.82
C TRP A 77 28.96 5.26 -16.85
N GLN A 78 29.68 4.16 -17.08
CA GLN A 78 30.83 4.14 -18.00
C GLN A 78 30.52 3.38 -19.28
N GLU A 79 30.69 4.04 -20.42
CA GLU A 79 30.61 3.39 -21.74
C GLU A 79 31.73 2.34 -21.91
N GLY A 80 31.35 1.15 -22.37
CA GLY A 80 32.27 0.05 -22.67
C GLY A 80 32.49 -0.91 -21.51
N GLY A 81 32.77 -2.17 -21.84
CA GLY A 81 32.98 -3.24 -20.85
C GLY A 81 31.71 -3.81 -20.25
N ASP A 82 30.58 -3.71 -20.96
CA ASP A 82 29.43 -4.58 -20.75
C ASP A 82 29.86 -6.04 -20.97
N LEU A 83 29.23 -6.98 -20.26
CA LEU A 83 29.44 -8.40 -20.52
C LEU A 83 28.56 -8.83 -21.69
N ASP A 84 29.15 -9.59 -22.61
CA ASP A 84 28.48 -10.18 -23.75
C ASP A 84 28.14 -11.66 -23.51
N GLU A 85 28.18 -12.11 -22.27
CA GLU A 85 27.88 -13.47 -21.85
C GLU A 85 26.97 -13.52 -20.62
N ALA A 86 26.21 -14.60 -20.50
CA ALA A 86 25.43 -14.96 -19.33
C ALA A 86 26.34 -15.57 -18.26
N GLY A 87 25.92 -15.49 -16.99
CA GLY A 87 26.69 -16.04 -15.88
C GLY A 87 26.28 -15.43 -14.54
N THR A 88 26.94 -15.88 -13.49
CA THR A 88 26.75 -15.35 -12.14
C THR A 88 27.85 -14.34 -11.83
N VAL A 89 27.47 -13.13 -11.41
CA VAL A 89 28.38 -12.09 -10.92
C VAL A 89 28.19 -11.91 -9.43
N GLU A 90 29.28 -11.74 -8.70
CA GLU A 90 29.26 -11.43 -7.27
C GLU A 90 29.33 -9.92 -7.06
N PHE A 91 28.65 -9.41 -6.04
CA PHE A 91 28.69 -8.00 -5.70
C PHE A 91 28.65 -7.76 -4.19
N THR A 92 29.28 -6.66 -3.76
CA THR A 92 29.25 -6.22 -2.37
C THR A 92 28.78 -4.78 -2.27
N LEU A 93 27.99 -4.48 -1.25
CA LEU A 93 27.64 -3.12 -0.83
C LEU A 93 28.31 -2.82 0.51
N ARG A 94 29.08 -1.74 0.55
CA ARG A 94 29.77 -1.29 1.76
C ARG A 94 29.50 0.19 1.99
N LEU A 95 29.41 0.58 3.25
CA LEU A 95 29.37 1.97 3.67
C LEU A 95 30.74 2.34 4.21
N VAL A 96 31.45 3.22 3.51
CA VAL A 96 32.81 3.61 3.87
C VAL A 96 32.86 5.08 4.24
N SER A 97 33.76 5.48 5.14
CA SER A 97 34.09 6.89 5.34
C SER A 97 35.59 7.08 5.52
N VAL A 98 36.13 8.03 4.77
CA VAL A 98 37.55 8.41 4.82
C VAL A 98 37.85 9.23 6.08
N PHE A 99 36.85 9.86 6.68
CA PHE A 99 37.01 10.77 7.82
C PHE A 99 37.17 10.04 9.16
N ASP A 100 36.37 9.00 9.38
CA ASP A 100 36.38 8.19 10.60
C ASP A 100 37.00 6.80 10.38
N GLY A 101 37.33 6.44 9.14
CA GLY A 101 37.90 5.15 8.77
C GLY A 101 36.90 3.99 8.81
N ALA A 102 35.59 4.28 8.83
CA ALA A 102 34.55 3.26 8.77
C ALA A 102 34.58 2.49 7.43
N ASP A 103 34.40 1.17 7.49
CA ASP A 103 34.21 0.27 6.34
C ASP A 103 33.25 -0.84 6.77
N GLU A 104 31.95 -0.58 6.58
CA GLU A 104 30.86 -1.42 7.06
C GLU A 104 30.28 -2.22 5.89
N LEU A 105 30.32 -3.55 5.95
CA LEU A 105 29.63 -4.41 4.98
C LEU A 105 28.13 -4.35 5.21
N LEU A 106 27.39 -3.85 4.21
CA LEU A 106 25.92 -3.79 4.26
C LEU A 106 25.28 -5.03 3.62
N HIS A 107 25.88 -5.51 2.52
CA HIS A 107 25.38 -6.67 1.78
C HIS A 107 26.50 -7.32 0.97
N ASP A 108 26.46 -8.64 0.89
CA ASP A 108 27.28 -9.45 -0.01
C ASP A 108 26.35 -10.38 -0.77
N GLY A 109 26.33 -10.32 -2.09
CA GLY A 109 25.27 -10.90 -2.91
C GLY A 109 25.77 -11.42 -4.26
N ARG A 110 24.89 -12.16 -4.95
CA ARG A 110 25.15 -12.76 -6.25
C ARG A 110 23.99 -12.50 -7.19
N LEU A 111 24.29 -12.13 -8.44
CA LEU A 111 23.32 -11.95 -9.51
C LEU A 111 23.59 -12.99 -10.59
N THR A 112 22.63 -13.85 -10.86
CA THR A 112 22.68 -14.74 -12.01
C THR A 112 22.01 -14.05 -13.18
N VAL A 113 22.65 -14.04 -14.35
CA VAL A 113 22.10 -13.49 -15.58
C VAL A 113 21.93 -14.60 -16.60
N LEU A 114 20.75 -14.65 -17.21
CA LEU A 114 20.35 -15.61 -18.22
C LEU A 114 20.45 -14.97 -19.61
N ALA A 115 20.90 -15.75 -20.58
CA ALA A 115 20.75 -15.42 -21.98
C ALA A 115 19.32 -15.78 -22.43
N LEU A 116 18.62 -14.82 -23.04
CA LEU A 116 17.30 -15.01 -23.63
C LEU A 116 17.40 -15.34 -25.12
N PRO A 117 16.35 -15.93 -25.74
CA PRO A 117 16.34 -16.19 -27.17
C PRO A 117 16.52 -14.90 -28.01
N GLY A 118 17.64 -14.80 -28.73
CA GLY A 118 18.00 -13.66 -29.58
C GLY A 118 19.46 -13.23 -29.36
N GLU A 119 19.99 -12.37 -30.22
CA GLU A 119 21.36 -11.86 -30.07
C GLU A 119 21.42 -10.79 -28.96
N HIS A 120 22.36 -10.95 -28.02
CA HIS A 120 22.67 -10.01 -26.93
C HIS A 120 21.49 -9.66 -26.00
N ARG A 121 20.61 -10.64 -25.75
CA ARG A 121 19.45 -10.46 -24.87
C ARG A 121 19.72 -11.12 -23.53
N TYR A 122 19.70 -10.33 -22.46
CA TYR A 122 20.05 -10.76 -21.13
C TYR A 122 19.02 -10.29 -20.11
N ALA A 123 18.68 -11.15 -19.16
CA ALA A 123 17.87 -10.79 -18.01
C ALA A 123 18.53 -11.33 -16.74
N VAL A 124 18.44 -10.56 -15.66
CA VAL A 124 18.78 -11.09 -14.34
C VAL A 124 17.78 -12.20 -14.03
N ASP A 125 18.30 -13.39 -13.73
CA ASP A 125 17.57 -14.43 -13.02
C ASP A 125 17.29 -13.92 -11.62
N ASN A 126 16.24 -13.12 -11.51
CA ASN A 126 15.68 -12.79 -10.23
C ASN A 126 15.08 -14.09 -9.71
N ALA A 127 15.88 -14.96 -9.08
CA ALA A 127 15.45 -16.23 -8.50
C ALA A 127 14.32 -16.08 -7.45
N ARG A 128 13.87 -14.85 -7.19
CA ARG A 128 12.54 -14.51 -6.69
C ARG A 128 11.36 -14.96 -7.58
N ALA A 129 11.60 -15.36 -8.84
CA ALA A 129 10.58 -15.31 -9.89
C ALA A 129 9.51 -16.43 -9.88
N PRO A 130 9.68 -17.52 -9.12
CA PRO A 130 8.52 -18.18 -8.49
C PRO A 130 8.90 -18.79 -7.14
N GLY A 131 8.27 -18.39 -6.04
CA GLY A 131 8.59 -18.99 -4.74
C GLY A 131 8.65 -18.09 -3.51
N LEU A 132 8.56 -16.77 -3.62
CA LEU A 132 8.60 -15.85 -2.48
C LEU A 132 7.56 -14.74 -2.61
N GLY A 133 6.90 -14.42 -1.50
CA GLY A 133 5.96 -13.33 -1.39
C GLY A 133 6.06 -12.64 -0.04
N LEU A 134 5.39 -11.49 0.09
CA LEU A 134 5.35 -10.72 1.33
C LEU A 134 3.93 -10.77 1.90
N VAL A 135 3.81 -10.96 3.20
CA VAL A 135 2.58 -10.73 3.96
C VAL A 135 2.86 -9.67 5.01
N ALA A 136 2.05 -8.63 5.03
CA ALA A 136 2.24 -7.49 5.92
C ALA A 136 0.91 -6.98 6.46
N LEU A 137 0.99 -6.24 7.56
CA LEU A 137 -0.10 -5.44 8.09
C LEU A 137 0.27 -3.98 7.89
N ASP A 138 -0.59 -3.20 7.24
CA ASP A 138 -0.36 -1.78 6.96
C ASP A 138 -0.43 -0.92 8.21
N THR A 139 0.63 -1.00 9.00
CA THR A 139 0.81 -0.22 10.24
C THR A 139 1.46 1.13 9.99
N ALA A 140 1.95 1.36 8.77
CA ALA A 140 2.54 2.63 8.37
C ALA A 140 1.44 3.68 8.14
N ASP A 141 0.42 3.33 7.36
CA ASP A 141 -0.67 4.25 7.03
C ASP A 141 -1.86 4.11 8.01
N GLU A 142 -2.17 2.89 8.48
CA GLU A 142 -3.33 2.64 9.34
C GLU A 142 -3.01 1.83 10.62
N PRO A 143 -2.20 2.37 11.55
CA PRO A 143 -1.77 1.64 12.76
C PRO A 143 -2.92 1.18 13.68
N ASP A 144 -4.07 1.86 13.65
CA ASP A 144 -5.24 1.53 14.47
C ASP A 144 -6.14 0.43 13.86
N ALA A 145 -6.08 0.22 12.55
CA ALA A 145 -6.76 -0.86 11.86
C ALA A 145 -6.03 -1.27 10.58
N PRO A 146 -4.85 -1.90 10.70
CA PRO A 146 -3.97 -2.10 9.56
C PRO A 146 -4.57 -3.08 8.56
N ARG A 147 -4.54 -2.73 7.27
CA ARG A 147 -4.98 -3.60 6.15
C ARG A 147 -4.04 -4.79 6.02
N LEU A 148 -4.58 -5.94 5.62
CA LEU A 148 -3.74 -7.03 5.13
C LEU A 148 -3.18 -6.64 3.76
N GLY A 149 -1.84 -6.51 3.68
CA GLY A 149 -1.09 -6.28 2.46
C GLY A 149 -0.32 -7.52 2.04
N VAL A 150 -0.30 -7.82 0.74
CA VAL A 150 0.45 -8.94 0.16
C VAL A 150 1.18 -8.49 -1.08
N ARG A 151 2.45 -8.91 -1.26
CA ARG A 151 3.17 -8.75 -2.53
C ARG A 151 3.56 -10.10 -3.11
N MET A 152 3.27 -10.32 -4.38
CA MET A 152 3.50 -11.58 -5.10
C MET A 152 4.25 -11.32 -6.39
N PHE A 153 5.26 -12.11 -6.72
CA PHE A 153 5.85 -12.04 -8.05
C PHE A 153 5.09 -12.94 -9.02
N VAL A 154 4.80 -12.42 -10.21
CA VAL A 154 4.18 -13.17 -11.31
C VAL A 154 5.09 -13.10 -12.53
N ALA A 155 5.39 -14.26 -13.12
CA ALA A 155 6.24 -14.34 -14.30
C ALA A 155 5.52 -13.84 -15.57
N GLY A 156 6.26 -13.16 -16.44
CA GLY A 156 5.78 -12.62 -17.72
C GLY A 156 5.10 -11.26 -17.60
N ASP A 157 4.61 -10.79 -18.75
CA ASP A 157 3.80 -9.58 -18.86
C ASP A 157 2.35 -9.93 -18.53
N VAL A 158 1.86 -9.43 -17.40
CA VAL A 158 0.54 -9.75 -16.88
C VAL A 158 -0.32 -8.49 -16.92
N GLU A 159 -1.47 -8.61 -17.57
CA GLU A 159 -2.46 -7.54 -17.58
C GLU A 159 -3.12 -7.45 -16.20
N VAL A 160 -2.67 -6.54 -15.34
CA VAL A 160 -3.12 -6.42 -13.94
C VAL A 160 -4.63 -6.24 -13.81
N TRP A 161 -5.28 -5.56 -14.75
CA TRP A 161 -6.73 -5.43 -14.78
C TRP A 161 -7.50 -6.75 -15.02
N ARG A 162 -6.81 -7.83 -15.39
CA ARG A 162 -7.34 -9.20 -15.49
C ARG A 162 -7.05 -10.07 -14.27
N LEU A 163 -6.36 -9.52 -13.28
CA LEU A 163 -6.04 -10.23 -12.06
C LEU A 163 -7.12 -9.96 -11.01
N GLU A 164 -7.53 -11.01 -10.33
CA GLU A 164 -8.36 -10.91 -9.13
C GLU A 164 -7.61 -11.54 -7.97
N ALA A 165 -7.58 -10.84 -6.84
CA ALA A 165 -7.04 -11.37 -5.59
C ALA A 165 -8.15 -11.80 -4.66
N HIS A 166 -8.02 -12.98 -4.06
CA HIS A 166 -8.97 -13.51 -3.08
C HIS A 166 -8.25 -13.89 -1.79
N CYS A 167 -8.81 -13.49 -0.66
CA CYS A 167 -8.39 -13.98 0.65
C CYS A 167 -9.35 -15.09 1.09
N LEU A 168 -8.81 -16.22 1.53
CA LEU A 168 -9.56 -17.38 2.01
C LEU A 168 -9.13 -17.74 3.42
N LEU A 169 -10.09 -18.14 4.25
CA LEU A 169 -9.90 -18.76 5.57
C LEU A 169 -10.42 -20.20 5.50
N ASP A 170 -9.54 -21.17 5.71
CA ASP A 170 -9.86 -22.61 5.68
C ASP A 170 -10.64 -23.02 4.41
N GLY A 171 -10.32 -22.39 3.27
CA GLY A 171 -10.94 -22.63 1.97
C GLY A 171 -12.24 -21.86 1.72
N VAL A 172 -12.73 -21.06 2.68
CA VAL A 172 -13.88 -20.17 2.51
C VAL A 172 -13.40 -18.78 2.11
N ARG A 173 -13.93 -18.24 1.00
CA ARG A 173 -13.60 -16.89 0.53
C ARG A 173 -14.12 -15.83 1.50
N LEU A 174 -13.21 -14.99 2.01
CA LEU A 174 -13.53 -13.84 2.86
C LEU A 174 -13.84 -12.59 2.03
N GLY A 175 -13.02 -12.32 1.02
CA GLY A 175 -13.16 -11.11 0.22
C GLY A 175 -12.19 -11.04 -0.95
N THR A 176 -12.32 -9.96 -1.72
CA THR A 176 -11.42 -9.60 -2.81
C THR A 176 -10.48 -8.47 -2.39
N GLY A 177 -9.27 -8.46 -2.93
CA GLY A 177 -8.30 -7.38 -2.72
C GLY A 177 -8.19 -6.47 -3.93
N SER A 178 -7.78 -5.21 -3.71
CA SER A 178 -7.30 -4.35 -4.78
C SER A 178 -5.95 -4.88 -5.28
N VAL A 179 -5.71 -4.77 -6.58
CA VAL A 179 -4.52 -5.35 -7.22
C VAL A 179 -3.83 -4.26 -8.05
N GLU A 180 -2.54 -4.09 -7.84
CA GLU A 180 -1.73 -3.12 -8.57
C GLU A 180 -0.34 -3.67 -8.91
N THR A 181 0.32 -3.10 -9.92
CA THR A 181 1.72 -3.40 -10.21
C THR A 181 2.61 -2.57 -9.29
N ALA A 182 3.33 -3.22 -8.40
CA ALA A 182 4.34 -2.56 -7.57
C ALA A 182 5.64 -2.35 -8.35
N ASP A 183 6.13 -3.40 -9.03
CA ASP A 183 7.40 -3.37 -9.75
C ASP A 183 7.33 -4.17 -11.05
N THR A 184 8.19 -3.84 -12.01
CA THR A 184 8.38 -4.63 -13.24
C THR A 184 9.85 -5.02 -13.40
N ALA A 185 10.10 -6.31 -13.61
CA ALA A 185 11.42 -6.83 -13.93
C ALA A 185 11.56 -6.92 -15.46
N THR A 186 12.59 -6.29 -16.02
CA THR A 186 12.85 -6.26 -17.46
C THR A 186 14.20 -6.88 -17.83
N ALA A 187 14.28 -7.36 -19.07
CA ALA A 187 15.53 -7.66 -19.73
C ALA A 187 16.25 -6.36 -20.17
N ASN A 188 17.51 -6.49 -20.61
CA ASN A 188 18.34 -5.37 -21.06
C ASN A 188 17.81 -4.63 -22.31
N ASP A 189 16.87 -5.24 -23.04
CA ASP A 189 16.15 -4.66 -24.18
C ASP A 189 14.77 -4.08 -23.80
N GLY A 190 14.40 -4.13 -22.52
CA GLY A 190 13.11 -3.65 -22.01
C GLY A 190 11.97 -4.66 -22.06
N GLN A 191 12.17 -5.89 -22.58
CA GLN A 191 11.12 -6.91 -22.49
C GLN A 191 10.78 -7.20 -21.02
N ILE A 192 9.49 -7.21 -20.69
CA ILE A 192 8.99 -7.60 -19.37
C ILE A 192 9.19 -9.09 -19.16
N MET A 193 9.89 -9.43 -18.07
CA MET A 193 10.19 -10.79 -17.64
C MET A 193 9.28 -11.24 -16.50
N GLY A 194 8.75 -10.30 -15.73
CA GLY A 194 7.80 -10.54 -14.65
C GLY A 194 7.48 -9.26 -13.90
N GLN A 195 6.49 -9.34 -13.01
CA GLN A 195 5.96 -8.20 -12.27
C GLN A 195 5.74 -8.57 -10.82
N THR A 196 6.04 -7.65 -9.91
CA THR A 196 5.59 -7.73 -8.52
C THR A 196 4.21 -7.11 -8.43
N ILE A 197 3.23 -7.90 -8.02
CA ILE A 197 1.85 -7.49 -7.82
C ILE A 197 1.65 -7.20 -6.34
N ALA A 198 1.22 -5.99 -6.01
CA ALA A 198 0.77 -5.63 -4.67
C ALA A 198 -0.75 -5.82 -4.57
N ILE A 199 -1.18 -6.33 -3.42
CA ILE A 199 -2.55 -6.68 -3.12
C ILE A 199 -2.90 -6.12 -1.75
N THR A 200 -3.98 -5.37 -1.66
CA THR A 200 -4.47 -4.81 -0.38
C THR A 200 -5.91 -5.22 -0.14
N PHE A 201 -6.22 -5.67 1.08
CA PHE A 201 -7.57 -6.10 1.46
C PHE A 201 -8.20 -5.12 2.44
N ASP A 202 -9.06 -4.22 1.95
CA ASP A 202 -9.73 -3.22 2.79
C ASP A 202 -10.67 -3.84 3.85
N GLY A 203 -11.24 -5.00 3.55
CA GLY A 203 -12.15 -5.73 4.44
C GLY A 203 -11.48 -6.77 5.35
N VAL A 204 -10.17 -7.00 5.21
CA VAL A 204 -9.41 -7.96 6.04
C VAL A 204 -8.30 -7.22 6.76
N ARG A 205 -8.40 -7.10 8.09
CA ARG A 205 -7.60 -6.17 8.90
C ARG A 205 -6.90 -6.91 10.03
N GLY A 206 -5.77 -6.39 10.49
CA GLY A 206 -5.03 -6.95 11.61
C GLY A 206 -5.84 -6.90 12.91
N TRP A 207 -6.27 -5.71 13.32
CA TRP A 207 -7.11 -5.43 14.49
C TRP A 207 -7.99 -4.20 14.22
N ASN A 208 -8.78 -3.79 15.21
CA ASN A 208 -9.53 -2.54 15.16
C ASN A 208 -9.57 -1.86 16.55
N ASN A 209 -8.61 -0.96 16.77
CA ASN A 209 -8.51 -0.15 17.99
C ASN A 209 -9.65 0.88 18.12
N LEU A 210 -10.42 1.09 17.04
CA LEU A 210 -11.52 2.04 16.91
C LEU A 210 -12.89 1.35 16.91
N SER A 211 -12.97 0.05 17.20
CA SER A 211 -14.24 -0.70 17.20
C SER A 211 -15.36 -0.06 18.03
N ALA A 212 -15.02 0.66 19.11
CA ALA A 212 -15.97 1.39 19.94
C ALA A 212 -16.62 2.62 19.27
N SER A 213 -16.03 3.18 18.20
CA SER A 213 -16.64 4.26 17.41
C SER A 213 -17.65 3.75 16.38
N GLY A 214 -17.79 2.42 16.24
CA GLY A 214 -18.61 1.78 15.21
C GLY A 214 -17.95 1.71 13.83
N TRP A 215 -16.70 2.18 13.70
CA TRP A 215 -15.92 2.04 12.47
C TRP A 215 -15.51 0.60 12.23
N GLY A 216 -15.65 0.12 10.99
CA GLY A 216 -15.18 -1.19 10.58
C GLY A 216 -15.91 -2.38 11.24
N GLY A 217 -17.19 -2.20 11.57
CA GLY A 217 -17.99 -3.23 12.25
C GLY A 217 -18.30 -4.48 11.43
N ASP A 218 -18.09 -4.42 10.11
CA ASP A 218 -18.27 -5.51 9.14
C ASP A 218 -16.94 -6.12 8.66
N TRP A 219 -15.81 -5.63 9.14
CA TRP A 219 -14.50 -6.13 8.73
C TRP A 219 -14.18 -7.49 9.33
N HIS A 220 -13.40 -8.27 8.58
CA HIS A 220 -12.79 -9.49 9.07
C HIS A 220 -11.49 -9.15 9.81
N LEU A 221 -11.49 -9.29 11.14
CA LEU A 221 -10.35 -8.98 11.99
C LEU A 221 -9.52 -10.24 12.25
N LEU A 222 -8.28 -10.27 11.74
CA LEU A 222 -7.35 -11.37 11.92
C LEU A 222 -7.11 -11.65 13.40
N ASP A 223 -7.02 -10.62 14.23
CA ASP A 223 -6.77 -10.77 15.66
C ASP A 223 -7.92 -11.42 16.46
N GLN A 224 -9.08 -11.62 15.84
CA GLN A 224 -10.26 -12.28 16.39
C GLN A 224 -10.54 -13.65 15.74
N HIS A 225 -9.82 -13.97 14.66
CA HIS A 225 -10.08 -15.14 13.83
C HIS A 225 -8.79 -15.90 13.56
N ASP A 226 -8.42 -16.80 14.47
CA ASP A 226 -7.37 -17.77 14.24
C ASP A 226 -7.75 -18.75 13.12
N GLY A 227 -6.75 -19.24 12.38
CA GLY A 227 -6.94 -20.22 11.31
C GLY A 227 -5.91 -20.14 10.20
N ARG A 228 -6.10 -20.94 9.15
CA ARG A 228 -5.20 -20.97 7.99
C ARG A 228 -5.74 -20.06 6.91
N TYR A 229 -4.97 -19.03 6.61
CA TYR A 229 -5.27 -18.05 5.58
C TYR A 229 -4.51 -18.35 4.30
N ARG A 230 -5.12 -17.97 3.19
CA ARG A 230 -4.55 -18.11 1.87
C ARG A 230 -4.95 -16.91 1.02
N VAL A 231 -3.97 -16.28 0.39
CA VAL A 231 -4.19 -15.30 -0.66
C VAL A 231 -3.93 -15.96 -2.00
N MET A 232 -4.93 -15.94 -2.87
CA MET A 232 -4.87 -16.46 -4.22
C MET A 232 -5.00 -15.32 -5.22
N LEU A 233 -4.02 -15.22 -6.11
CA LEU A 233 -4.08 -14.37 -7.28
C LEU A 233 -4.50 -15.22 -8.48
N VAL A 234 -5.65 -14.91 -9.07
CA VAL A 234 -6.18 -15.64 -10.23
C VAL A 234 -6.17 -14.75 -11.46
N SER A 235 -5.80 -15.35 -12.60
CA SER A 235 -5.84 -14.73 -13.91
C SER A 235 -6.97 -15.36 -14.72
N GLY A 236 -7.87 -14.52 -15.24
CA GLY A 236 -8.97 -14.96 -16.09
C GLY A 236 -9.18 -14.03 -17.28
N SER A 237 -9.52 -14.61 -18.43
CA SER A 237 -10.23 -13.89 -19.49
C SER A 237 -11.66 -14.39 -19.53
N ALA A 238 -12.62 -13.53 -19.89
CA ALA A 238 -14.01 -13.91 -20.11
C ALA A 238 -14.07 -15.09 -21.11
N GLY A 239 -14.25 -16.32 -20.60
CA GLY A 239 -14.36 -17.55 -21.39
C GLY A 239 -13.23 -18.59 -21.25
N SER A 240 -12.14 -18.31 -20.53
CA SER A 240 -11.11 -19.32 -20.20
C SER A 240 -11.21 -19.77 -18.75
N ARG A 241 -10.75 -21.00 -18.42
CA ARG A 241 -10.63 -21.45 -17.03
C ARG A 241 -9.66 -20.51 -16.30
N SER A 242 -10.10 -19.90 -15.20
CA SER A 242 -9.24 -19.09 -14.33
C SER A 242 -8.04 -19.92 -13.89
N ALA A 243 -6.84 -19.43 -14.18
CA ALA A 243 -5.59 -20.04 -13.75
C ALA A 243 -5.12 -19.31 -12.48
N VAL A 244 -4.58 -20.05 -11.51
CA VAL A 244 -3.92 -19.44 -10.36
C VAL A 244 -2.58 -18.89 -10.84
N ALA A 245 -2.43 -17.57 -10.78
CA ALA A 245 -1.20 -16.85 -11.12
C ALA A 245 -0.20 -16.84 -9.96
N GLY A 246 -0.67 -16.96 -8.72
CA GLY A 246 0.17 -17.15 -7.54
C GLY A 246 -0.64 -17.44 -6.27
N GLU A 247 0.01 -18.06 -5.27
CA GLU A 247 -0.63 -18.37 -3.97
C GLU A 247 0.32 -18.17 -2.78
N ILE A 248 -0.13 -17.45 -1.74
CA ILE A 248 0.59 -17.32 -0.46
C ILE A 248 -0.28 -17.82 0.69
N GLY A 249 0.28 -18.70 1.52
CA GLY A 249 -0.36 -19.19 2.74
C GLY A 249 0.28 -18.57 4.00
N PHE A 250 -0.54 -18.24 4.99
CA PHE A 250 -0.10 -17.86 6.33
C PHE A 250 -1.10 -18.36 7.38
N GLU A 251 -0.69 -18.42 8.64
CA GLU A 251 -1.57 -18.80 9.74
C GLU A 251 -1.79 -17.61 10.67
N VAL A 252 -2.93 -17.57 11.35
CA VAL A 252 -3.13 -16.69 12.49
C VAL A 252 -3.32 -17.55 13.73
N ARG A 253 -2.50 -17.30 14.75
CA ARG A 253 -2.56 -17.98 16.06
C ARG A 253 -2.51 -16.96 17.17
N ASN A 254 -3.42 -17.08 18.14
CA ASN A 254 -3.58 -16.14 19.25
C ASN A 254 -3.75 -14.70 18.75
N GLY A 255 -4.45 -14.52 17.63
CA GLY A 255 -4.68 -13.24 16.99
C GLY A 255 -3.44 -12.59 16.36
N ARG A 256 -2.40 -13.38 16.06
CA ARG A 256 -1.15 -12.91 15.45
C ARG A 256 -0.80 -13.68 14.19
N ILE A 257 -0.35 -12.99 13.15
CA ILE A 257 0.16 -13.64 11.94
C ILE A 257 1.40 -14.46 12.30
N VAL A 258 1.35 -15.73 11.94
CA VAL A 258 2.45 -16.69 12.00
C VAL A 258 2.63 -17.25 10.60
N ALA A 259 3.73 -16.90 9.94
CA ALA A 259 4.06 -17.45 8.62
C ALA A 259 5.49 -18.00 8.65
N PRO A 260 5.78 -19.07 7.88
CA PRO A 260 7.15 -19.54 7.70
C PRO A 260 7.92 -18.48 6.90
N GLY A 261 8.72 -17.67 7.59
CA GLY A 261 9.34 -16.53 6.95
C GLY A 261 10.28 -15.72 7.85
N ARG A 262 11.05 -14.84 7.22
CA ARG A 262 11.87 -13.82 7.91
C ARG A 262 11.09 -12.52 7.99
N VAL A 263 11.16 -11.85 9.13
CA VAL A 263 10.56 -10.53 9.33
C VAL A 263 11.56 -9.44 8.93
N GLU A 264 11.10 -8.47 8.15
CA GLU A 264 11.89 -7.32 7.73
C GLU A 264 11.06 -6.02 7.84
N PRO A 265 11.69 -4.86 8.10
CA PRO A 265 10.99 -3.57 8.01
C PRO A 265 10.56 -3.30 6.57
N ASP A 266 9.34 -2.81 6.36
CA ASP A 266 8.79 -2.44 5.06
C ASP A 266 8.37 -0.98 5.07
N VAL A 267 8.74 -0.22 4.05
CA VAL A 267 8.43 1.22 4.00
C VAL A 267 6.93 1.48 3.87
N GLY A 268 6.22 0.65 3.09
CA GLY A 268 4.79 0.85 2.82
C GLY A 268 3.88 0.18 3.84
N PHE A 269 4.38 -0.76 4.64
CA PHE A 269 3.55 -1.49 5.61
C PHE A 269 4.08 -1.43 7.05
N GLY A 270 5.26 -0.85 7.29
CA GLY A 270 5.97 -0.88 8.57
C GLY A 270 6.77 -2.16 8.75
N VAL A 271 6.10 -3.32 8.76
CA VAL A 271 6.76 -4.63 8.90
C VAL A 271 6.14 -5.66 7.96
N ALA A 272 6.98 -6.41 7.26
CA ALA A 272 6.57 -7.50 6.39
C ALA A 272 7.22 -8.84 6.78
N ILE A 273 6.49 -9.92 6.59
CA ILE A 273 6.99 -11.29 6.68
C ILE A 273 7.24 -11.79 5.26
N VAL A 274 8.48 -12.22 4.98
CA VAL A 274 8.89 -12.82 3.71
C VAL A 274 8.55 -14.31 3.74
N VAL A 275 7.54 -14.73 2.97
CA VAL A 275 6.97 -16.09 2.97
C VAL A 275 7.32 -16.83 1.67
N GLY A 276 7.59 -18.14 1.77
CA GLY A 276 7.76 -19.00 0.60
C GLY A 276 6.44 -19.43 -0.07
N GLU A 277 6.37 -19.43 -1.40
CA GLU A 277 5.24 -19.94 -2.19
C GLU A 277 5.12 -21.46 -2.03
N GLY A 278 3.91 -21.97 -1.79
CA GLY A 278 3.65 -23.40 -1.60
C GLY A 278 4.00 -23.96 -0.21
N ALA A 279 4.45 -23.13 0.74
CA ALA A 279 4.60 -23.52 2.14
C ALA A 279 3.20 -23.73 2.77
N SER A 280 2.64 -24.91 2.55
CA SER A 280 1.47 -25.37 3.30
C SER A 280 1.89 -25.52 4.76
N ALA A 281 1.24 -24.82 5.69
CA ALA A 281 1.36 -25.06 7.12
C ALA A 281 0.84 -26.48 7.43
N GLY A 282 1.68 -27.49 7.22
CA GLY A 282 1.37 -28.89 7.48
C GLY A 282 1.36 -29.18 8.98
N ASP A 283 0.43 -30.04 9.41
CA ASP A 283 0.27 -30.51 10.79
C ASP A 283 1.56 -31.19 11.29
N GLY A 284 2.36 -30.43 12.05
CA GLY A 284 3.56 -30.92 12.70
C GLY A 284 3.91 -30.03 13.89
N ALA A 285 3.34 -30.34 15.04
CA ALA A 285 3.80 -29.79 16.31
C ALA A 285 5.23 -30.32 16.58
N GLY A 286 6.21 -29.43 16.68
CA GLY A 286 7.54 -29.76 17.20
C GLY A 286 8.67 -28.85 16.71
N ASP A 287 8.97 -27.80 17.48
CA ASP A 287 10.32 -27.30 17.85
C ASP A 287 11.48 -27.23 16.83
N SER A 288 11.28 -27.26 15.53
CA SER A 288 12.34 -27.01 14.54
C SER A 288 12.17 -25.66 13.85
N ALA A 289 12.41 -24.58 14.60
CA ALA A 289 12.87 -23.34 14.01
C ALA A 289 14.30 -23.59 13.50
N GLY A 290 14.50 -23.82 12.20
CA GLY A 290 15.88 -23.91 11.69
C GLY A 290 16.13 -24.28 10.23
N GLU A 291 15.39 -25.18 9.59
CA GLU A 291 15.98 -25.89 8.42
C GLU A 291 15.05 -26.07 7.19
N CYS A 292 14.04 -25.22 7.00
CA CYS A 292 13.15 -25.32 5.82
C CYS A 292 13.45 -24.32 4.69
N TYR A 293 14.59 -23.63 4.73
CA TYR A 293 15.10 -22.89 3.57
C TYR A 293 16.00 -23.84 2.78
N GLY A 294 15.56 -24.31 1.62
CA GLY A 294 16.50 -24.92 0.68
C GLY A 294 17.56 -23.87 0.32
N ASP A 295 18.84 -24.22 0.50
CA ASP A 295 20.03 -23.37 0.26
C ASP A 295 19.89 -22.46 -0.98
N ALA A 296 19.26 -22.94 -2.06
CA ALA A 296 19.17 -22.24 -3.33
C ALA A 296 18.30 -20.96 -3.35
N ALA A 297 17.27 -20.82 -2.50
CA ALA A 297 16.38 -19.64 -2.53
C ALA A 297 16.92 -18.44 -1.72
N VAL A 298 17.90 -18.70 -0.83
CA VAL A 298 18.52 -17.71 0.06
C VAL A 298 19.77 -17.10 -0.58
N GLU A 299 20.38 -17.77 -1.56
CA GLU A 299 21.66 -17.37 -2.17
C GLU A 299 21.62 -16.04 -2.93
N CYS A 300 20.45 -15.56 -3.37
CA CYS A 300 20.32 -14.23 -4.00
C CYS A 300 20.27 -13.06 -3.00
N TYR A 301 20.10 -13.31 -1.68
CA TYR A 301 19.89 -12.27 -0.66
C TYR A 301 20.95 -12.22 0.44
N GLY A 302 22.15 -12.67 0.08
CA GLY A 302 23.34 -12.58 0.89
C GLY A 302 23.33 -13.48 2.11
N ASP A 303 24.49 -13.56 2.74
CA ASP A 303 24.71 -14.52 3.82
C ASP A 303 23.82 -14.27 5.05
N ALA A 304 23.72 -15.30 5.90
CA ALA A 304 23.04 -15.21 7.18
C ALA A 304 23.71 -14.22 8.16
N VAL A 305 24.95 -13.79 7.90
CA VAL A 305 25.75 -12.93 8.78
C VAL A 305 25.36 -11.45 8.63
N THR A 306 25.00 -11.03 7.41
CA THR A 306 24.44 -9.70 7.09
C THR A 306 22.91 -9.64 7.27
N ALA A 307 22.28 -10.75 7.66
CA ALA A 307 20.84 -10.85 7.90
C ALA A 307 20.46 -10.35 9.30
N SER A 308 20.77 -9.10 9.65
CA SER A 308 20.14 -8.48 10.82
C SER A 308 18.67 -8.22 10.49
N ALA A 309 17.77 -9.06 11.01
CA ALA A 309 16.39 -8.63 11.18
C ALA A 309 16.42 -7.52 12.24
N THR A 310 16.32 -6.27 11.80
CA THR A 310 16.20 -5.11 12.70
C THR A 310 14.78 -4.97 13.24
N ALA A 311 13.83 -5.69 12.64
CA ALA A 311 12.41 -5.68 12.98
C ALA A 311 11.91 -7.09 13.35
N SER A 312 10.90 -7.11 14.20
CA SER A 312 10.16 -8.27 14.65
C SER A 312 8.67 -8.08 14.32
N ILE A 313 7.91 -9.17 14.27
CA ILE A 313 6.46 -9.04 14.12
C ILE A 313 5.83 -8.39 15.36
N ASP A 314 6.52 -8.37 16.50
CA ASP A 314 6.08 -7.63 17.70
C ASP A 314 6.00 -6.13 17.44
N ASP A 315 6.86 -5.58 16.57
CA ASP A 315 6.86 -4.15 16.26
C ASP A 315 5.56 -3.72 15.56
N ALA A 316 5.01 -4.56 14.66
CA ALA A 316 3.70 -4.30 14.07
C ALA A 316 2.59 -4.33 15.13
N TYR A 317 2.61 -5.34 16.01
CA TYR A 317 1.58 -5.53 17.03
C TYR A 317 1.72 -4.59 18.24
N ALA A 318 2.80 -3.81 18.35
CA ALA A 318 2.96 -2.80 19.39
C ALA A 318 1.87 -1.71 19.32
N CYS A 319 1.30 -1.49 18.13
CA CYS A 319 0.19 -0.57 17.91
C CYS A 319 -1.18 -1.14 18.38
N ARG A 320 -1.29 -2.45 18.65
CA ARG A 320 -2.55 -3.09 19.03
C ARG A 320 -2.88 -2.83 20.50
N VAL A 321 -4.10 -2.35 20.78
CA VAL A 321 -4.59 -2.20 22.15
C VAL A 321 -5.22 -3.53 22.61
N GLU A 322 -4.63 -4.20 23.62
CA GLU A 322 -5.19 -5.45 24.12
C GLU A 322 -6.59 -5.25 24.75
N PRO A 323 -7.60 -6.06 24.37
CA PRO A 323 -8.96 -5.98 24.91
C PRO A 323 -9.06 -6.15 26.45
N GLY A 324 -8.02 -6.71 27.10
CA GLY A 324 -8.01 -7.03 28.54
C GLY A 324 -7.41 -5.96 29.46
N ARG A 325 -6.65 -4.99 28.93
CA ARG A 325 -5.96 -3.99 29.78
C ARG A 325 -6.86 -2.88 30.31
N ARG A 326 -8.09 -2.76 29.80
CA ARG A 326 -9.10 -1.82 30.30
C ARG A 326 -9.80 -2.26 31.60
N ALA A 327 -9.59 -3.50 32.07
CA ALA A 327 -10.29 -4.03 33.24
C ALA A 327 -9.39 -4.48 34.41
N ALA A 328 -8.06 -4.49 34.25
CA ALA A 328 -7.13 -4.95 35.28
C ALA A 328 -6.07 -3.88 35.60
N GLY A 329 -6.51 -2.84 36.30
CA GLY A 329 -5.65 -1.75 36.78
C GLY A 329 -6.11 -1.18 38.11
N VAL A 330 -6.78 -1.97 38.94
CA VAL A 330 -7.00 -1.67 40.36
C VAL A 330 -6.55 -2.89 41.16
N GLY A 331 -5.37 -2.76 41.79
CA GLY A 331 -4.96 -3.59 42.93
C GLY A 331 -3.79 -4.55 42.72
N ALA A 332 -2.59 -4.06 43.11
CA ALA A 332 -1.51 -4.76 43.84
C ALA A 332 -0.75 -5.90 43.11
N GLU A 333 0.59 -6.05 43.15
CA GLU A 333 1.61 -5.69 44.13
C GLU A 333 3.00 -5.53 43.45
N GLY A 334 3.82 -4.61 43.96
CA GLY A 334 5.25 -4.86 44.20
C GLY A 334 6.28 -4.58 43.11
N ALA A 335 6.62 -3.29 42.89
CA ALA A 335 8.00 -2.91 42.59
C ALA A 335 8.26 -1.47 43.06
N SER A 336 9.17 -1.37 44.02
CA SER A 336 9.70 -0.16 44.62
C SER A 336 10.33 0.80 43.59
N ALA A 337 9.80 2.01 43.51
CA ALA A 337 10.51 3.17 42.97
C ALA A 337 10.46 4.30 44.02
N GLU A 338 11.52 4.43 44.79
CA GLU A 338 11.81 5.65 45.54
C GLU A 338 12.16 6.76 44.54
N GLY A 339 11.49 7.91 44.67
CA GLY A 339 12.07 9.20 44.29
C GLY A 339 11.30 10.01 43.24
N ALA A 340 10.27 10.75 43.69
CA ALA A 340 10.20 12.22 43.51
C ALA A 340 8.89 12.72 44.14
N SER A 341 9.02 13.47 45.25
CA SER A 341 7.88 14.04 45.96
C SER A 341 7.17 15.11 45.14
N ALA A 342 5.86 14.97 45.03
CA ALA A 342 4.90 15.96 44.58
C ALA A 342 5.07 17.32 45.26
N GLN A 343 5.01 18.39 44.45
CA GLN A 343 4.57 19.71 44.89
C GLN A 343 3.25 20.01 44.19
N GLY A 344 2.15 19.92 44.92
CA GLY A 344 0.85 20.50 44.54
C GLY A 344 -0.08 19.66 43.66
N ALA A 345 0.14 18.36 43.49
CA ALA A 345 -0.79 17.52 42.75
C ALA A 345 -2.12 17.41 43.51
N MET A 346 -3.17 18.01 42.95
CA MET A 346 -4.55 17.74 43.32
C MET A 346 -4.77 16.23 43.20
N VAL A 347 -5.03 15.56 44.33
CA VAL A 347 -5.32 14.12 44.34
C VAL A 347 -6.70 13.96 43.69
N LEU A 348 -6.70 13.46 42.45
CA LEU A 348 -7.91 13.08 41.74
C LEU A 348 -8.46 11.80 42.39
N ASP A 349 -9.78 11.64 42.39
CA ASP A 349 -10.36 10.34 42.69
C ASP A 349 -10.11 9.35 41.53
N ASP A 350 -10.11 8.06 41.84
CA ASP A 350 -9.80 6.98 40.89
C ASP A 350 -10.70 7.03 39.63
N GLU A 351 -11.94 7.51 39.76
CA GLU A 351 -12.89 7.64 38.65
C GLU A 351 -12.51 8.78 37.70
N THR A 352 -12.10 9.92 38.26
CA THR A 352 -11.63 11.09 37.51
C THR A 352 -10.27 10.82 36.86
N GLU A 353 -9.38 10.12 37.55
CA GLU A 353 -8.08 9.70 37.01
C GLU A 353 -8.25 8.73 35.82
N ALA A 354 -9.15 7.75 35.94
CA ALA A 354 -9.47 6.83 34.84
C ALA A 354 -10.08 7.55 33.63
N ARG A 355 -10.98 8.52 33.86
CA ARG A 355 -11.55 9.36 32.79
C ARG A 355 -10.50 10.26 32.14
N LEU A 356 -9.58 10.81 32.93
CA LEU A 356 -8.47 11.63 32.43
C LEU A 356 -7.54 10.78 31.56
N GLY A 357 -7.18 9.57 31.99
CA GLY A 357 -6.42 8.64 31.17
C GLY A 357 -7.12 8.35 29.84
N ALA A 358 -8.42 8.03 29.87
CA ALA A 358 -9.19 7.78 28.65
C ALA A 358 -9.24 8.98 27.69
N PHE A 359 -9.34 10.20 28.22
CA PHE A 359 -9.29 11.42 27.41
C PHE A 359 -7.90 11.63 26.81
N VAL A 360 -6.83 11.49 27.60
CA VAL A 360 -5.44 11.64 27.14
C VAL A 360 -5.09 10.60 26.09
N ASP A 361 -5.43 9.33 26.29
CA ASP A 361 -5.18 8.26 25.33
C ASP A 361 -5.90 8.50 24.00
N ARG A 362 -7.14 8.99 24.05
CA ARG A 362 -7.89 9.31 22.82
C ARG A 362 -7.33 10.55 22.13
N ALA A 363 -6.92 11.55 22.91
CA ALA A 363 -6.33 12.76 22.39
C ALA A 363 -4.96 12.50 21.75
N GLU A 364 -4.12 11.69 22.39
CA GLU A 364 -2.83 11.26 21.86
C GLU A 364 -2.97 10.58 20.51
N ARG A 365 -3.91 9.65 20.40
CA ARG A 365 -4.22 8.95 19.17
C ARG A 365 -4.62 9.91 18.06
N LEU A 366 -5.60 10.78 18.31
CA LEU A 366 -6.06 11.72 17.29
C LEU A 366 -4.96 12.67 16.82
N LEU A 367 -4.11 13.14 17.74
CA LEU A 367 -3.02 14.06 17.39
C LEU A 367 -1.89 13.34 16.64
N GLN A 368 -1.48 12.15 17.08
CA GLN A 368 -0.41 11.40 16.40
C GLN A 368 -0.82 10.96 15.01
N THR A 369 -2.06 10.52 14.82
CA THR A 369 -2.53 10.05 13.53
C THR A 369 -2.84 11.21 12.58
N TRP A 370 -3.53 12.26 13.05
CA TRP A 370 -4.20 13.20 12.12
C TRP A 370 -3.68 14.63 12.16
N GLU A 371 -2.88 15.06 13.15
CA GLU A 371 -2.49 16.47 13.27
C GLU A 371 -1.61 16.93 12.09
N VAL A 372 -0.68 16.08 11.65
CA VAL A 372 0.19 16.36 10.49
C VAL A 372 -0.60 16.26 9.20
N GLU A 373 -1.43 15.23 9.05
CA GLU A 373 -2.19 15.00 7.83
C GLU A 373 -3.25 16.08 7.60
N LEU A 374 -3.94 16.54 8.65
CA LEU A 374 -4.89 17.65 8.58
C LEU A 374 -4.24 19.02 8.34
N ALA A 375 -2.92 19.14 8.51
CA ALA A 375 -2.16 20.36 8.22
C ALA A 375 -1.75 20.50 6.74
N ALA A 376 -1.94 19.46 5.91
CA ALA A 376 -1.61 19.51 4.49
C ALA A 376 -2.43 20.60 3.73
N PRO A 377 -1.82 21.34 2.79
CA PRO A 377 -2.53 22.29 1.93
C PRO A 377 -3.27 21.58 0.77
N PRO A 378 -4.32 22.19 0.20
CA PRO A 378 -5.03 21.65 -0.96
C PRO A 378 -4.17 21.65 -2.24
N PRO A 379 -4.51 20.85 -3.27
CA PRO A 379 -5.69 19.97 -3.39
C PRO A 379 -5.57 18.70 -2.54
N TYR A 380 -6.73 18.17 -2.11
CA TYR A 380 -6.80 16.98 -1.27
C TYR A 380 -7.08 15.73 -2.10
N ASP A 381 -6.42 14.61 -1.78
CA ASP A 381 -6.77 13.31 -2.35
C ASP A 381 -7.95 12.64 -1.60
N PHE A 382 -8.45 11.54 -2.15
CA PHE A 382 -9.57 10.79 -1.57
C PHE A 382 -9.26 10.23 -0.18
N GLY A 383 -8.02 9.81 0.08
CA GLY A 383 -7.58 9.33 1.39
C GLY A 383 -7.64 10.42 2.45
N GLN A 384 -7.14 11.61 2.10
CA GLN A 384 -7.16 12.80 2.96
C GLN A 384 -8.58 13.31 3.26
N MET A 385 -9.53 13.07 2.35
CA MET A 385 -10.95 13.35 2.57
C MET A 385 -11.59 12.35 3.53
N LEU A 386 -11.31 11.05 3.35
CA LEU A 386 -11.76 10.01 4.30
C LEU A 386 -11.18 10.22 5.70
N ALA A 387 -9.93 10.66 5.79
CA ALA A 387 -9.27 11.03 7.05
C ALA A 387 -10.01 12.18 7.75
N ALA A 388 -10.37 13.25 7.02
CA ALA A 388 -11.13 14.36 7.59
C ALA A 388 -12.53 13.93 8.07
N GLU A 389 -13.23 13.09 7.31
CA GLU A 389 -14.51 12.53 7.75
C GLU A 389 -14.36 11.66 9.00
N ALA A 390 -13.28 10.87 9.10
CA ALA A 390 -12.99 10.05 10.26
C ALA A 390 -12.79 10.91 11.51
N VAL A 391 -12.01 11.99 11.42
CA VAL A 391 -11.85 12.95 12.53
C VAL A 391 -13.18 13.62 12.89
N GLY A 392 -14.02 13.95 11.91
CA GLY A 392 -15.35 14.50 12.17
C GLY A 392 -16.25 13.56 12.99
N ARG A 393 -16.21 12.25 12.72
CA ARG A 393 -17.00 11.23 13.45
C ARG A 393 -16.54 11.06 14.90
N GLU A 394 -15.27 11.34 15.19
CA GLU A 394 -14.66 11.23 16.52
C GLU A 394 -15.09 12.34 17.49
N ARG A 395 -15.62 13.45 16.97
CA ARG A 395 -15.98 14.66 17.73
C ARG A 395 -16.86 14.38 18.94
N ALA A 396 -17.95 13.63 18.75
CA ALA A 396 -18.90 13.36 19.83
C ALA A 396 -18.27 12.58 20.99
N GLY A 397 -17.43 11.57 20.68
CA GLY A 397 -16.75 10.77 21.71
C GLY A 397 -15.66 11.54 22.43
N CYS A 398 -14.95 12.43 21.73
CA CYS A 398 -13.99 13.34 22.36
C CYS A 398 -14.66 14.40 23.24
N ASP A 399 -15.78 14.98 22.80
CA ASP A 399 -16.54 15.95 23.57
C ASP A 399 -17.10 15.33 24.86
N GLU A 400 -17.57 14.09 24.81
CA GLU A 400 -18.04 13.34 25.99
C GLU A 400 -16.92 13.14 27.02
N LEU A 401 -15.74 12.67 26.58
CA LEU A 401 -14.58 12.48 27.44
C LEU A 401 -14.05 13.81 28.00
N ALA A 402 -13.99 14.86 27.17
CA ALA A 402 -13.59 16.20 27.58
C ALA A 402 -14.53 16.77 28.65
N ALA A 403 -15.85 16.56 28.50
CA ALA A 403 -16.84 16.95 29.49
C ALA A 403 -16.68 16.14 30.79
N ALA A 404 -16.39 14.85 30.70
CA ALA A 404 -16.19 13.98 31.86
C ALA A 404 -14.96 14.37 32.72
N VAL A 405 -14.00 15.09 32.13
CA VAL A 405 -12.79 15.57 32.81
C VAL A 405 -12.78 17.09 33.02
N SER A 406 -13.90 17.79 32.78
CA SER A 406 -13.96 19.26 32.81
C SER A 406 -13.63 19.87 34.18
N GLY A 407 -13.74 19.07 35.25
CA GLY A 407 -13.38 19.46 36.62
C GLY A 407 -11.87 19.45 36.92
N VAL A 408 -11.05 18.91 36.01
CA VAL A 408 -9.58 18.92 36.12
C VAL A 408 -9.04 20.25 35.60
N ASP A 409 -8.18 20.88 36.40
CA ASP A 409 -7.55 22.17 36.10
C ASP A 409 -6.64 22.08 34.86
N ASP A 410 -6.64 23.12 34.04
CA ASP A 410 -5.87 23.16 32.79
C ASP A 410 -4.35 23.09 33.02
N SER A 411 -3.85 23.51 34.20
CA SER A 411 -2.44 23.39 34.57
C SER A 411 -2.02 21.98 34.99
N HIS A 412 -2.97 21.03 35.05
CA HIS A 412 -2.66 19.63 35.33
C HIS A 412 -1.76 19.06 34.23
N ARG A 413 -0.71 18.34 34.64
CA ARG A 413 0.30 17.81 33.71
C ARG A 413 -0.08 16.40 33.29
N VAL A 414 -0.08 16.16 31.98
CA VAL A 414 -0.33 14.85 31.37
C VAL A 414 0.83 14.49 30.45
N LEU A 415 0.97 13.20 30.17
CA LEU A 415 1.95 12.70 29.19
C LEU A 415 1.26 12.57 27.84
N LEU A 416 1.88 13.12 26.79
CA LEU A 416 1.48 12.99 25.40
C LEU A 416 2.72 12.56 24.62
N ALA A 417 2.73 11.38 24.00
CA ALA A 417 3.87 10.85 23.24
C ALA A 417 5.18 10.80 24.06
N GLY A 418 5.08 10.62 25.38
CA GLY A 418 6.21 10.64 26.31
C GLY A 418 6.67 12.05 26.74
N GLU A 419 6.09 13.11 26.20
CA GLU A 419 6.36 14.49 26.61
C GLU A 419 5.33 14.99 27.62
N THR A 420 5.78 15.78 28.60
CA THR A 420 4.87 16.38 29.59
C THR A 420 4.27 17.67 29.05
N ILE A 421 2.94 17.71 28.96
CA ILE A 421 2.18 18.89 28.51
C ILE A 421 1.11 19.29 29.53
N GLU A 422 0.62 20.53 29.46
CA GLU A 422 -0.52 20.99 30.25
C GLU A 422 -1.83 20.50 29.62
N LEU A 423 -2.80 20.07 30.44
CA LEU A 423 -4.10 19.58 30.00
C LEU A 423 -4.86 20.64 29.18
N GLY A 424 -4.70 21.92 29.53
CA GLY A 424 -5.28 23.03 28.76
C GLY A 424 -4.73 23.11 27.32
N ASP A 425 -3.46 22.78 27.11
CA ASP A 425 -2.87 22.76 25.77
C ASP A 425 -3.29 21.52 24.98
N LEU A 426 -3.42 20.36 25.63
CA LEU A 426 -4.00 19.17 25.01
C LEU A 426 -5.42 19.44 24.51
N ARG A 427 -6.27 20.05 25.35
CA ARG A 427 -7.65 20.42 25.00
C ARG A 427 -7.69 21.37 23.80
N LYS A 428 -6.81 22.37 23.74
CA LYS A 428 -6.72 23.30 22.59
C LYS A 428 -6.34 22.58 21.30
N ARG A 429 -5.33 21.70 21.34
CA ARG A 429 -4.88 20.94 20.16
C ARG A 429 -5.99 20.05 19.62
N ILE A 430 -6.69 19.33 20.49
CA ILE A 430 -7.85 18.52 20.10
C ILE A 430 -8.99 19.37 19.54
N ALA A 431 -9.31 20.48 20.19
CA ALA A 431 -10.35 21.39 19.71
C ALA A 431 -10.01 22.00 18.34
N ALA A 432 -8.73 22.06 17.96
CA ALA A 432 -8.29 22.56 16.65
C ALA A 432 -8.40 21.51 15.52
N LEU A 433 -8.40 20.20 15.83
CA LEU A 433 -8.51 19.14 14.82
C LEU A 433 -9.87 19.17 14.11
N PHE A 434 -10.97 19.33 14.85
CA PHE A 434 -12.31 19.23 14.26
C PHE A 434 -12.62 20.37 13.27
N PRO A 435 -12.33 21.66 13.58
CA PRO A 435 -12.48 22.73 12.59
C PRO A 435 -11.58 22.57 11.37
N ALA A 436 -10.38 21.99 11.52
CA ALA A 436 -9.48 21.71 10.39
C ALA A 436 -10.07 20.63 9.46
N ALA A 437 -10.61 19.56 10.02
CA ALA A 437 -11.32 18.54 9.26
C ALA A 437 -12.56 19.08 8.53
N GLU A 438 -13.39 19.89 9.21
CA GLU A 438 -14.57 20.54 8.62
C GLU A 438 -14.18 21.50 7.48
N ALA A 439 -13.12 22.28 7.65
CA ALA A 439 -12.61 23.18 6.63
C ALA A 439 -12.17 22.40 5.39
N ARG A 440 -11.47 21.28 5.56
CA ARG A 440 -11.06 20.39 4.47
C ARG A 440 -12.25 19.87 3.67
N ILE A 441 -13.23 19.27 4.36
CA ILE A 441 -14.46 18.74 3.74
C ILE A 441 -15.18 19.84 2.93
N SER A 442 -15.32 21.03 3.54
CA SER A 442 -15.97 22.17 2.90
C SER A 442 -15.20 22.65 1.67
N SER A 443 -13.87 22.77 1.75
CA SER A 443 -13.04 23.24 0.65
C SER A 443 -12.96 22.27 -0.54
N SER A 444 -13.09 20.95 -0.31
CA SER A 444 -13.21 19.97 -1.40
C SER A 444 -14.54 20.14 -2.13
N THR A 445 -15.63 20.34 -1.38
CA THR A 445 -16.95 20.58 -1.96
C THR A 445 -16.97 21.90 -2.75
N GLU A 446 -16.26 22.92 -2.27
CA GLU A 446 -16.07 24.19 -2.99
C GLU A 446 -15.20 24.02 -4.24
N ALA A 447 -14.12 23.22 -4.18
CA ALA A 447 -13.26 22.94 -5.33
C ALA A 447 -13.98 22.17 -6.44
N GLU A 448 -14.78 21.15 -6.08
CA GLU A 448 -15.67 20.44 -7.02
C GLU A 448 -16.70 21.41 -7.63
N ALA A 449 -17.29 22.28 -6.82
CA ALA A 449 -18.22 23.29 -7.30
C ALA A 449 -17.56 24.29 -8.26
N ASP A 450 -16.32 24.72 -7.97
CA ASP A 450 -15.52 25.63 -8.80
C ASP A 450 -15.07 24.98 -10.11
N GLU A 451 -14.72 23.68 -10.12
CA GLU A 451 -14.38 22.93 -11.33
C GLU A 451 -15.59 22.75 -12.26
N LEU A 452 -16.76 22.49 -11.69
CA LEU A 452 -18.01 22.33 -12.46
C LEU A 452 -18.66 23.68 -12.83
N ALA A 453 -18.28 24.79 -12.19
CA ALA A 453 -18.88 26.11 -12.43
C ALA A 453 -18.77 26.61 -13.89
N PRO A 454 -17.61 26.49 -14.58
CA PRO A 454 -17.50 26.82 -16.01
C PRO A 454 -18.48 26.06 -16.90
N PHE A 455 -18.72 24.77 -16.60
CA PHE A 455 -19.69 23.95 -17.33
C PHE A 455 -21.12 24.43 -17.07
N ARG A 456 -21.50 24.56 -15.79
CA ARG A 456 -22.85 25.05 -15.41
C ARG A 456 -23.16 26.45 -15.94
N ALA A 457 -22.15 27.30 -16.13
CA ALA A 457 -22.32 28.65 -16.69
C ALA A 457 -22.69 28.66 -18.18
N LEU A 458 -22.29 27.65 -18.95
CA LEU A 458 -22.54 27.57 -20.39
C LEU A 458 -23.73 26.67 -20.76
N LEU A 459 -24.13 25.76 -19.87
CA LEU A 459 -25.24 24.85 -20.08
C LEU A 459 -26.57 25.46 -19.61
N ALA A 460 -27.66 25.15 -20.31
CA ALA A 460 -29.00 25.60 -19.96
C ALA A 460 -30.05 24.55 -20.33
N GLY A 461 -31.22 24.63 -19.69
CA GLY A 461 -32.37 23.79 -20.03
C GLY A 461 -32.09 22.29 -19.85
N GLY A 462 -32.36 21.51 -20.89
CA GLY A 462 -32.20 20.05 -20.85
C GLY A 462 -30.75 19.61 -20.71
N LYS A 463 -29.81 20.32 -21.33
CA LYS A 463 -28.37 20.06 -21.18
C LYS A 463 -27.87 20.21 -19.74
N LEU A 464 -28.32 21.26 -19.04
CA LEU A 464 -27.94 21.46 -17.63
C LEU A 464 -28.52 20.36 -16.75
N ALA A 465 -29.77 19.97 -16.96
CA ALA A 465 -30.39 18.88 -16.21
C ALA A 465 -29.66 17.54 -16.40
N VAL A 466 -29.29 17.19 -17.63
CA VAL A 466 -28.51 15.97 -17.90
C VAL A 466 -27.13 16.03 -17.25
N PHE A 467 -26.49 17.21 -17.28
CA PHE A 467 -25.19 17.43 -16.66
C PHE A 467 -25.21 17.35 -15.13
N ASP A 468 -26.22 17.90 -14.48
CA ASP A 468 -26.34 17.82 -13.02
C ASP A 468 -26.61 16.38 -12.55
N ASP A 469 -27.30 15.56 -13.36
CA ASP A 469 -27.48 14.12 -13.08
C ASP A 469 -26.20 13.29 -13.41
N HIS A 470 -25.31 13.80 -14.27
CA HIS A 470 -24.11 13.10 -14.74
C HIS A 470 -22.91 14.07 -14.86
N PRO A 471 -22.33 14.56 -13.77
CA PRO A 471 -21.32 15.62 -13.82
C PRO A 471 -20.00 15.16 -14.47
N ALA A 472 -19.27 16.09 -15.10
CA ALA A 472 -18.06 15.78 -15.88
C ALA A 472 -16.85 15.33 -15.05
N ASP A 473 -16.86 15.53 -13.73
CA ASP A 473 -15.88 14.96 -12.79
C ASP A 473 -16.04 13.43 -12.64
N SER A 474 -17.24 12.91 -12.92
CA SER A 474 -17.64 11.52 -12.73
C SER A 474 -17.90 10.77 -14.05
N PHE A 475 -18.11 11.51 -15.15
CA PHE A 475 -18.47 10.95 -16.46
C PHE A 475 -17.65 11.55 -17.59
N VAL A 476 -17.10 10.67 -18.45
CA VAL A 476 -16.40 11.08 -19.67
C VAL A 476 -17.41 11.32 -20.80
N TYR A 477 -17.62 12.58 -21.13
CA TYR A 477 -18.49 12.98 -22.24
C TYR A 477 -17.82 12.77 -23.59
N THR A 478 -18.57 12.19 -24.53
CA THR A 478 -18.14 11.99 -25.91
C THR A 478 -19.22 12.46 -26.88
N THR A 479 -18.80 12.88 -28.07
CA THR A 479 -19.68 13.09 -29.22
C THR A 479 -19.83 11.80 -30.03
N THR A 480 -20.41 11.90 -31.23
CA THR A 480 -20.51 10.76 -32.15
C THR A 480 -19.14 10.14 -32.44
N ASP A 481 -19.10 8.82 -32.63
CA ASP A 481 -17.87 8.06 -32.89
C ASP A 481 -16.83 8.04 -31.73
N ARG A 482 -17.26 8.36 -30.50
CA ARG A 482 -16.46 8.32 -29.27
C ARG A 482 -15.33 9.37 -29.26
N HIS A 483 -15.56 10.54 -29.84
CA HIS A 483 -14.63 11.65 -29.70
C HIS A 483 -14.87 12.36 -28.36
N ILE A 484 -13.84 12.38 -27.51
CA ILE A 484 -13.89 12.94 -26.16
C ILE A 484 -14.11 14.44 -26.23
N ILE A 485 -15.00 14.95 -25.38
CA ILE A 485 -15.25 16.37 -25.19
C ILE A 485 -14.33 16.81 -24.04
N GLU A 486 -13.44 17.77 -24.29
CA GLU A 486 -12.41 18.18 -23.32
C GLU A 486 -12.72 19.54 -22.68
N THR A 487 -13.66 20.32 -23.26
CA THR A 487 -13.94 21.70 -22.82
C THR A 487 -15.43 21.98 -22.57
N PRO A 488 -15.75 22.91 -21.64
CA PRO A 488 -17.12 23.39 -21.43
C PRO A 488 -17.80 23.91 -22.70
N GLU A 489 -17.07 24.61 -23.56
CA GLU A 489 -17.57 25.16 -24.82
C GLU A 489 -17.93 24.07 -25.83
N GLU A 490 -17.10 23.03 -25.96
CA GLU A 490 -17.39 21.87 -26.80
C GLU A 490 -18.61 21.11 -26.29
N LEU A 491 -18.73 20.94 -24.97
CA LEU A 491 -19.88 20.30 -24.34
C LEU A 491 -21.17 21.09 -24.64
N ALA A 492 -21.12 22.41 -24.45
CA ALA A 492 -22.25 23.30 -24.74
C ALA A 492 -22.62 23.32 -26.24
N ALA A 493 -21.64 23.24 -27.14
CA ALA A 493 -21.85 23.26 -28.59
C ALA A 493 -22.27 21.90 -29.19
N ALA A 494 -21.93 20.78 -28.55
CA ALA A 494 -22.18 19.45 -29.10
C ALA A 494 -23.69 19.15 -29.22
N GLU A 495 -24.12 18.71 -30.40
CA GLU A 495 -25.51 18.33 -30.67
C GLU A 495 -25.87 16.99 -30.00
N TYR A 496 -24.88 16.10 -29.86
CA TYR A 496 -25.04 14.79 -29.24
C TYR A 496 -24.04 14.58 -28.12
N TRP A 497 -24.52 14.08 -26.99
CA TRP A 497 -23.69 13.63 -25.87
C TRP A 497 -23.85 12.13 -25.72
N PHE A 498 -22.75 11.45 -25.43
CA PHE A 498 -22.72 10.05 -25.07
C PHE A 498 -21.73 9.84 -23.93
N PHE A 499 -22.06 8.96 -23.00
CA PHE A 499 -21.08 8.45 -22.05
C PHE A 499 -21.34 6.97 -21.76
N GLU A 500 -20.25 6.28 -21.43
CA GLU A 500 -20.23 4.85 -21.14
C GLU A 500 -20.25 4.61 -19.64
N GLY A 501 -21.18 3.78 -19.18
CA GLY A 501 -21.29 3.34 -17.79
C GLY A 501 -21.17 1.82 -17.67
N PRO A 502 -20.76 1.32 -16.49
CA PRO A 502 -20.71 -0.12 -16.23
C PRO A 502 -22.13 -0.71 -16.19
N LEU A 503 -22.31 -1.90 -16.74
CA LEU A 503 -23.56 -2.65 -16.66
C LEU A 503 -23.30 -4.08 -16.15
N ASP A 504 -23.74 -4.38 -14.94
CA ASP A 504 -23.76 -5.75 -14.44
C ASP A 504 -24.98 -6.48 -14.99
N VAL A 505 -24.76 -7.39 -15.96
CA VAL A 505 -25.86 -8.17 -16.54
C VAL A 505 -26.00 -9.49 -15.77
N PRO A 506 -27.13 -9.72 -15.06
CA PRO A 506 -27.35 -10.98 -14.38
C PRO A 506 -27.49 -12.09 -15.43
N SER A 507 -26.69 -13.14 -15.28
CA SER A 507 -26.68 -14.31 -16.15
C SER A 507 -26.79 -15.57 -15.32
N SER A 508 -27.45 -16.59 -15.87
CA SER A 508 -27.50 -17.92 -15.28
C SER A 508 -27.11 -18.98 -16.29
N ALA A 509 -26.30 -19.93 -15.85
CA ALA A 509 -25.90 -21.10 -16.61
C ALA A 509 -26.14 -22.36 -15.78
N ARG A 510 -26.62 -23.42 -16.44
CA ARG A 510 -26.72 -24.74 -15.80
C ARG A 510 -25.53 -25.61 -16.19
N VAL A 511 -24.74 -25.99 -15.20
CA VAL A 511 -23.62 -26.92 -15.35
C VAL A 511 -23.92 -28.13 -14.46
N GLU A 512 -23.97 -29.32 -15.05
CA GLU A 512 -24.26 -30.59 -14.36
C GLU A 512 -25.57 -30.60 -13.53
N GLY A 513 -26.57 -29.81 -13.95
CA GLY A 513 -27.88 -29.73 -13.29
C GLY A 513 -27.95 -28.72 -12.14
N ILE A 514 -26.84 -28.06 -11.80
CA ILE A 514 -26.78 -26.96 -10.83
C ILE A 514 -26.85 -25.63 -11.59
N GLU A 515 -27.71 -24.74 -11.12
CA GLU A 515 -27.88 -23.40 -11.69
C GLU A 515 -26.90 -22.43 -11.01
N ILE A 516 -25.95 -21.94 -11.79
CA ILE A 516 -24.95 -20.95 -11.38
C ILE A 516 -25.44 -19.59 -11.88
N THR A 517 -25.70 -18.67 -10.95
CA THR A 517 -26.03 -17.27 -11.24
C THR A 517 -24.81 -16.39 -10.98
N GLY A 518 -24.44 -15.54 -11.94
CA GLY A 518 -23.35 -14.56 -11.80
C GLY A 518 -23.65 -13.31 -12.64
N SER A 519 -22.98 -12.20 -12.35
CA SER A 519 -22.99 -11.03 -13.24
C SER A 519 -21.93 -11.21 -14.33
N ILE A 520 -22.30 -10.94 -15.58
CA ILE A 520 -21.35 -10.80 -16.68
C ILE A 520 -21.15 -9.31 -16.89
N GLN A 521 -19.89 -8.88 -16.97
CA GLN A 521 -19.55 -7.50 -17.29
C GLN A 521 -20.08 -7.14 -18.69
N GLY A 522 -21.01 -6.20 -18.70
CA GLY A 522 -21.50 -5.54 -19.89
C GLY A 522 -21.14 -4.06 -19.86
N TRP A 523 -21.39 -3.41 -20.98
CA TRP A 523 -21.29 -1.97 -21.13
C TRP A 523 -22.68 -1.41 -21.44
N ARG A 524 -22.91 -0.18 -20.98
CA ARG A 524 -24.09 0.62 -21.31
C ARG A 524 -23.62 1.99 -21.78
N VAL A 525 -24.07 2.41 -22.96
CA VAL A 525 -23.89 3.76 -23.48
C VAL A 525 -25.23 4.46 -23.39
N LEU A 526 -25.25 5.57 -22.65
CA LEU A 526 -26.36 6.50 -22.67
C LEU A 526 -26.03 7.64 -23.61
N GLY A 527 -27.01 8.09 -24.38
CA GLY A 527 -26.84 9.19 -25.31
C GLY A 527 -28.03 10.14 -25.30
N TRP A 528 -27.77 11.42 -25.56
CA TRP A 528 -28.79 12.45 -25.69
C TRP A 528 -28.58 13.26 -26.95
N HIS A 529 -29.66 13.59 -27.62
CA HIS A 529 -29.71 14.54 -28.73
C HIS A 529 -30.33 15.84 -28.25
N PHE A 530 -29.70 16.97 -28.57
CA PHE A 530 -30.17 18.29 -28.17
C PHE A 530 -30.47 19.18 -29.38
N ASP A 531 -31.47 20.05 -29.25
CA ASP A 531 -31.70 21.11 -30.22
C ASP A 531 -30.77 22.32 -30.00
N THR A 532 -30.87 23.32 -30.88
CA THR A 532 -30.07 24.55 -30.81
C THR A 532 -30.36 25.41 -29.56
N SER A 533 -31.43 25.13 -28.82
CA SER A 533 -31.77 25.79 -27.56
C SER A 533 -31.27 25.02 -26.33
N GLY A 534 -30.69 23.83 -26.51
CA GLY A 534 -30.25 22.95 -25.44
C GLY A 534 -31.38 22.10 -24.83
N ALA A 535 -32.54 22.01 -25.48
CA ALA A 535 -33.60 21.10 -25.08
C ALA A 535 -33.28 19.67 -25.55
N VAL A 536 -33.57 18.67 -24.72
CA VAL A 536 -33.45 17.25 -25.10
C VAL A 536 -34.51 16.94 -26.16
N LEU A 537 -34.07 16.49 -27.33
CA LEU A 537 -34.91 16.00 -28.41
C LEU A 537 -35.17 14.51 -28.29
N ASP A 538 -34.10 13.73 -28.06
CA ASP A 538 -34.14 12.27 -27.94
C ASP A 538 -33.12 11.78 -26.90
N GLU A 539 -33.41 10.60 -26.34
CA GLU A 539 -32.54 9.85 -25.44
C GLU A 539 -32.33 8.44 -26.00
N PHE A 540 -31.10 7.94 -25.91
CA PHE A 540 -30.68 6.66 -26.45
C PHE A 540 -30.01 5.84 -25.36
N GLU A 541 -30.30 4.55 -25.35
CA GLU A 541 -29.57 3.59 -24.54
C GLU A 541 -29.16 2.42 -25.44
N THR A 542 -27.87 2.15 -25.48
CA THR A 542 -27.32 0.97 -26.15
C THR A 542 -26.51 0.17 -25.14
N GLN A 543 -26.72 -1.13 -25.10
CA GLN A 543 -26.00 -2.01 -24.19
C GLN A 543 -25.48 -3.24 -24.93
N GLY A 544 -24.43 -3.84 -24.38
CA GLY A 544 -23.88 -5.07 -24.91
C GLY A 544 -22.96 -5.76 -23.92
N LEU A 545 -22.50 -6.94 -24.31
CA LEU A 545 -21.56 -7.72 -23.53
C LEU A 545 -20.12 -7.34 -23.91
N GLY A 546 -19.22 -7.40 -22.93
CA GLY A 546 -17.80 -7.15 -23.13
C GLY A 546 -17.28 -5.99 -22.28
N PRO A 547 -15.95 -5.78 -22.30
CA PRO A 547 -15.26 -4.84 -21.40
C PRO A 547 -15.47 -3.36 -21.78
N GLY A 548 -16.03 -3.08 -22.96
CA GLY A 548 -16.40 -1.72 -23.32
C GLY A 548 -17.17 -1.61 -24.63
N ALA A 549 -17.80 -0.46 -24.82
CA ALA A 549 -18.71 -0.20 -25.91
C ALA A 549 -17.97 0.01 -27.26
N PRO A 550 -18.43 -0.65 -28.35
CA PRO A 550 -17.89 -0.41 -29.68
C PRO A 550 -18.28 0.99 -30.18
N LYS A 551 -17.49 1.58 -31.09
CA LYS A 551 -17.78 2.91 -31.67
C LYS A 551 -19.19 3.05 -32.26
N SER A 552 -19.75 1.94 -32.77
CA SER A 552 -21.11 1.92 -33.30
C SER A 552 -22.19 2.19 -32.26
N ALA A 553 -21.91 2.01 -30.97
CA ALA A 553 -22.82 2.33 -29.87
C ALA A 553 -22.89 3.83 -29.55
N PHE A 554 -21.92 4.61 -30.01
CA PHE A 554 -21.85 6.08 -29.87
C PHE A 554 -22.37 6.78 -31.13
N ARG A 555 -23.42 6.22 -31.73
CA ARG A 555 -24.06 6.77 -32.93
C ARG A 555 -25.57 6.84 -32.69
N PRO A 556 -26.27 7.84 -33.25
CA PRO A 556 -27.72 7.85 -33.23
C PRO A 556 -28.26 6.57 -33.87
N PRO A 557 -29.31 5.96 -33.31
CA PRO A 557 -29.99 4.86 -33.97
C PRO A 557 -30.51 5.31 -35.35
N ALA A 558 -30.32 4.44 -36.35
CA ALA A 558 -30.64 4.72 -37.75
C ALA A 558 -32.16 4.78 -38.04
#